data_AF-A0A6N7ADJ7-F1
#
_entry.id   AF-A0A6N7ADJ7-F1
#
_cell.length_a   1.000
_cell.length_b   1.000
_cell.length_c   1.000
_cell.angle_alpha   90.00
_cell.angle_beta   90.00
_cell.angle_gamma   90.00
#
_symmetry.space_group_name_H-M   'P 1'
#
loop_
_entity.id
_entity.type
_entity.pdbx_description
1 polymer ?
#
loop_
_entity_poly.entity_id
_entity_poly.type
_entity_poly.pdbx_seq_one_letter_code
_entity_poly.pdbx_strand_id
1 'polypeptide(L)'
;MCAEEIPAEAAACPFCGTEFDVTIRGYCSNCHSLVQADAAGKCLKCGTEVLDRQVESRTKVRAAAAPVVGPVAGPAAPVPVPPAAAAPARSIEVFERKGEDPFVRFIASWFDQIIIGLILIPVVLLASIPFLGGIEELADPGALPVFFFAVILLAVFIVWALYFSVQEGIFGTTLGKTIGIWPARLKVIRKDGGKIGFGKALLRAVIGFFETNLIGAIVIWSTGLRQRLGDLAAGTLVVDATKIRRAEFGPGSVVIEFLDGTRKEMVQMTKGVITKWLGVPQWMIVRGLDKQGRKVKFGARITRGVTVFSAESKVGQLRLALEGAFHFPFKEVLEWWRIALIVGLLFFGALCLGAVSILPSLSYPR
;
A
#
# COMPACT_ATOMS: atom_id res chain seq x y z
N MET A 1 -21.23 -26.97 -6.25
CA MET A 1 -22.64 -26.57 -6.46
C MET A 1 -22.76 -26.02 -7.88
N CYS A 2 -23.82 -26.36 -8.62
CA CYS A 2 -23.94 -26.08 -10.07
C CYS A 2 -24.57 -24.72 -10.43
N ALA A 3 -24.75 -23.80 -9.49
CA ALA A 3 -25.29 -22.45 -9.72
C ALA A 3 -26.67 -22.34 -10.38
N GLU A 4 -27.40 -23.45 -10.53
CA GLU A 4 -28.77 -23.49 -11.03
C GLU A 4 -29.80 -23.12 -9.95
N GLU A 5 -30.86 -22.43 -10.34
CA GLU A 5 -31.97 -22.09 -9.46
C GLU A 5 -32.87 -23.31 -9.23
N ILE A 6 -33.15 -23.63 -7.97
CA ILE A 6 -34.01 -24.75 -7.57
C ILE A 6 -34.99 -24.30 -6.46
N PRO A 7 -36.15 -24.96 -6.31
CA PRO A 7 -37.06 -24.68 -5.20
C PRO A 7 -36.38 -24.84 -3.84
N ALA A 8 -36.63 -23.93 -2.89
CA ALA A 8 -36.02 -23.96 -1.55
C ALA A 8 -36.36 -25.22 -0.73
N GLU A 9 -37.42 -25.93 -1.11
CA GLU A 9 -37.90 -27.16 -0.47
C GLU A 9 -37.22 -28.43 -1.04
N ALA A 10 -36.39 -28.29 -2.07
CA ALA A 10 -35.74 -29.42 -2.73
C ALA A 10 -34.67 -30.04 -1.84
N ALA A 11 -34.85 -31.31 -1.49
CA ALA A 11 -33.89 -32.09 -0.70
C ALA A 11 -32.61 -32.46 -1.48
N ALA A 12 -32.63 -32.36 -2.82
CA ALA A 12 -31.47 -32.58 -3.67
C ALA A 12 -31.54 -31.74 -4.95
N CYS A 13 -30.39 -31.32 -5.46
CA CYS A 13 -30.29 -30.63 -6.75
C CYS A 13 -30.44 -31.64 -7.90
N PRO A 14 -31.41 -31.48 -8.81
CA PRO A 14 -31.62 -32.41 -9.93
C PRO A 14 -30.48 -32.36 -10.97
N PHE A 15 -29.72 -31.26 -11.02
CA PHE A 15 -28.65 -31.06 -12.00
C PHE A 15 -27.30 -31.63 -11.54
N CYS A 16 -26.95 -31.49 -10.26
CA CYS A 16 -25.63 -31.91 -9.75
C CYS A 16 -25.66 -32.90 -8.60
N GLY A 17 -26.85 -33.34 -8.16
CA GLY A 17 -27.00 -34.35 -7.12
C GLY A 17 -26.54 -33.91 -5.72
N THR A 18 -26.32 -32.61 -5.49
CA THR A 18 -26.00 -32.10 -4.15
C THR A 18 -27.22 -32.22 -3.24
N GLU A 19 -27.07 -32.86 -2.08
CA GLU A 19 -28.14 -33.02 -1.09
C GLU A 19 -28.21 -31.84 -0.12
N PHE A 20 -29.43 -31.52 0.33
CA PHE A 20 -29.72 -30.46 1.28
C PHE A 20 -30.48 -31.01 2.48
N ASP A 21 -30.20 -30.45 3.64
CA ASP A 21 -31.00 -30.57 4.85
C ASP A 21 -31.97 -29.39 4.89
N VAL A 22 -33.26 -29.69 4.73
CA VAL A 22 -34.33 -28.69 4.62
C VAL A 22 -35.11 -28.70 5.91
N THR A 23 -35.06 -27.59 6.65
CA THR A 23 -35.85 -27.40 7.87
C THR A 23 -36.96 -26.39 7.61
N ILE A 24 -38.19 -26.78 7.93
CA ILE A 24 -39.36 -25.90 7.82
C ILE A 24 -39.77 -25.47 9.24
N ARG A 25 -39.93 -24.17 9.46
CA ARG A 25 -40.40 -23.58 10.73
C ARG A 25 -41.58 -22.66 10.50
N GLY A 26 -42.46 -22.56 11.48
CA GLY A 26 -43.59 -21.65 11.43
C GLY A 26 -44.22 -21.47 12.82
N TYR A 27 -45.11 -20.49 12.93
CA TYR A 27 -45.87 -20.26 14.16
C TYR A 27 -47.07 -21.21 14.21
N CYS A 28 -47.17 -22.01 15.27
CA CYS A 28 -48.34 -22.87 15.47
C CYS A 28 -49.38 -22.15 16.33
N SER A 29 -50.59 -21.99 15.80
CA SER A 29 -51.73 -21.38 16.50
C SER A 29 -52.20 -22.20 17.71
N ASN A 30 -51.97 -23.52 17.72
CA ASN A 30 -52.37 -24.40 18.80
C ASN A 30 -51.28 -24.53 19.89
N CYS A 31 -50.00 -24.51 19.53
CA CYS A 31 -48.88 -24.54 20.48
C CYS A 31 -48.41 -23.16 20.92
N HIS A 32 -49.00 -22.08 20.38
CA HIS A 32 -48.65 -20.68 20.59
C HIS A 32 -47.14 -20.40 20.58
N SER A 33 -46.39 -21.07 19.70
CA SER A 33 -44.92 -21.00 19.65
C SER A 33 -44.41 -21.30 18.24
N LEU A 34 -43.17 -20.85 17.98
CA LEU A 34 -42.41 -21.23 16.79
C LEU A 34 -41.99 -22.69 16.89
N VAL A 35 -42.42 -23.50 15.94
CA VAL A 35 -42.22 -24.95 15.91
C VAL A 35 -41.71 -25.40 14.55
N GLN A 36 -41.10 -26.58 14.50
CA GLN A 36 -40.78 -27.24 13.25
C GLN A 36 -42.04 -27.88 12.67
N ALA A 37 -42.17 -27.77 11.35
CA ALA A 37 -43.25 -28.38 10.59
C ALA A 37 -42.72 -29.51 9.70
N ASP A 38 -43.59 -30.46 9.39
CA ASP A 38 -43.32 -31.50 8.38
C ASP A 38 -43.34 -30.91 6.96
N ALA A 39 -43.09 -31.76 5.96
CA ALA A 39 -43.10 -31.36 4.54
C ALA A 39 -44.47 -30.83 4.06
N ALA A 40 -45.56 -31.16 4.77
CA ALA A 40 -46.90 -30.69 4.48
C ALA A 40 -47.27 -29.40 5.25
N GLY A 41 -46.34 -28.81 6.00
CA GLY A 41 -46.58 -27.58 6.77
C GLY A 41 -47.36 -27.81 8.07
N LYS A 42 -47.39 -29.03 8.61
CA LYS A 42 -48.04 -29.32 9.89
C LYS A 42 -47.05 -29.37 11.05
N CYS A 43 -47.43 -28.83 12.19
CA CYS A 43 -46.64 -28.84 13.41
C CYS A 43 -46.33 -30.28 13.84
N LEU A 44 -45.04 -30.60 14.00
CA LEU A 44 -44.59 -31.93 14.44
C LEU A 44 -45.04 -32.32 15.86
N LYS A 45 -45.52 -31.37 16.66
CA LYS A 45 -45.98 -31.62 18.04
C LYS A 45 -47.48 -31.89 18.15
N CYS A 46 -48.31 -31.19 17.37
CA CYS A 46 -49.78 -31.23 17.53
C CYS A 46 -50.55 -31.47 16.23
N GLY A 47 -49.88 -31.52 15.08
CA GLY A 47 -50.50 -31.79 13.78
C GLY A 47 -51.29 -30.62 13.17
N THR A 48 -51.40 -29.47 13.85
CA THR A 48 -52.05 -28.26 13.32
C THR A 48 -51.17 -27.60 12.25
N GLU A 49 -51.80 -27.03 11.22
CA GLU A 49 -51.13 -26.26 10.17
C GLU A 49 -50.41 -25.03 10.76
N VAL A 50 -49.17 -24.79 10.32
CA VAL A 50 -48.37 -23.64 10.81
C VAL A 50 -48.57 -22.41 9.93
N LEU A 51 -48.60 -21.25 10.56
CA LEU A 51 -48.64 -19.93 9.92
C LEU A 51 -47.21 -19.43 9.67
N ASP A 52 -47.03 -18.58 8.66
CA ASP A 52 -45.74 -17.96 8.28
C ASP A 52 -44.60 -18.98 8.09
N ARG A 53 -44.78 -19.91 7.14
CA ARG A 53 -43.82 -20.97 6.82
C ARG A 53 -42.50 -20.38 6.32
N GLN A 54 -41.42 -20.60 7.07
CA GLN A 54 -40.04 -20.28 6.69
C GLN A 54 -39.25 -21.55 6.41
N VAL A 55 -38.59 -21.59 5.25
CA VAL A 55 -37.80 -22.73 4.78
C VAL A 55 -36.32 -22.38 4.83
N GLU A 56 -35.56 -23.09 5.65
CA GLU A 56 -34.10 -23.02 5.68
C GLU A 56 -33.49 -24.27 5.05
N SER A 57 -32.78 -24.13 3.94
CA SER A 57 -32.01 -25.21 3.30
C SER A 57 -30.52 -25.06 3.60
N ARG A 58 -29.87 -26.11 4.12
CA ARG A 58 -28.41 -26.17 4.34
C ARG A 58 -27.81 -27.35 3.58
N THR A 59 -26.68 -27.18 2.91
CA THR A 59 -26.05 -28.29 2.17
C THR A 59 -25.56 -29.39 3.12
N LYS A 60 -25.90 -30.65 2.84
CA LYS A 60 -25.33 -31.81 3.54
C LYS A 60 -23.89 -32.00 3.06
N VAL A 61 -22.92 -31.56 3.85
CA VAL A 61 -21.51 -31.87 3.61
C VAL A 61 -21.32 -33.34 3.93
N ARG A 62 -21.22 -34.18 2.89
CA ARG A 62 -20.92 -35.60 3.04
C ARG A 62 -19.50 -35.71 3.62
N ALA A 63 -19.38 -36.12 4.88
CA ALA A 63 -18.10 -36.56 5.43
C ALA A 63 -17.60 -37.70 4.54
N ALA A 64 -16.43 -37.52 3.92
CA ALA A 64 -15.85 -38.52 3.02
C ALA A 64 -15.71 -39.85 3.78
N ALA A 65 -16.30 -40.90 3.21
CA ALA A 65 -16.13 -42.26 3.70
C ALA A 65 -14.64 -42.64 3.68
N ALA A 66 -14.17 -43.22 4.79
CA ALA A 66 -12.80 -43.71 4.92
C ALA A 66 -12.51 -44.83 3.90
N PRO A 67 -11.32 -44.86 3.26
CA PRO A 67 -10.93 -45.98 2.41
C PRO A 67 -10.51 -47.18 3.27
N VAL A 68 -10.80 -48.38 2.76
CA VAL A 68 -10.41 -49.67 3.33
C VAL A 68 -8.88 -49.79 3.33
N VAL A 69 -8.31 -50.14 4.50
CA VAL A 69 -6.86 -50.30 4.73
C VAL A 69 -6.43 -51.70 4.29
N GLY A 70 -5.53 -51.76 3.30
CA GLY A 70 -4.69 -52.94 3.01
C GLY A 70 -3.44 -52.99 3.90
N PRO A 71 -2.76 -54.14 4.01
CA PRO A 71 -1.79 -54.39 5.07
C PRO A 71 -0.51 -53.54 4.95
N VAL A 72 -0.02 -53.21 6.14
CA VAL A 72 0.97 -52.19 6.51
C VAL A 72 2.36 -52.44 5.91
N ALA A 73 2.91 -51.42 5.25
CA ALA A 73 4.34 -51.31 4.95
C ALA A 73 4.94 -50.13 5.73
N GLY A 74 5.77 -50.45 6.73
CA GLY A 74 6.89 -49.67 7.30
C GLY A 74 6.63 -48.24 7.84
N PRO A 75 7.30 -47.82 8.93
CA PRO A 75 7.15 -46.45 9.44
C PRO A 75 7.81 -45.46 8.48
N ALA A 76 7.00 -44.83 7.62
CA ALA A 76 7.39 -43.63 6.90
C ALA A 76 7.47 -42.46 7.89
N ALA A 77 8.56 -41.70 7.81
CA ALA A 77 8.81 -40.52 8.64
C ALA A 77 7.61 -39.54 8.62
N PRO A 78 7.32 -38.84 9.73
CA PRO A 78 6.19 -37.93 9.80
C PRO A 78 6.36 -36.81 8.76
N VAL A 79 5.46 -36.82 7.77
CA VAL A 79 5.26 -35.70 6.86
C VAL A 79 4.80 -34.50 7.71
N PRO A 80 5.42 -33.31 7.61
CA PRO A 80 4.96 -32.15 8.35
C PRO A 80 3.54 -31.81 7.91
N VAL A 81 2.59 -31.94 8.85
CA VAL A 81 1.21 -31.47 8.71
C VAL A 81 1.27 -29.98 8.39
N PRO A 82 0.72 -29.51 7.24
CA PRO A 82 0.57 -28.09 6.99
C PRO A 82 -0.22 -27.46 8.14
N PRO A 83 0.21 -26.31 8.70
CA PRO A 83 -0.51 -25.69 9.80
C PRO A 83 -1.96 -25.47 9.39
N ALA A 84 -2.87 -25.99 10.22
CA ALA A 84 -4.32 -25.94 10.02
C ALA A 84 -4.72 -24.54 9.55
N ALA A 85 -5.47 -24.47 8.44
CA ALA A 85 -6.00 -23.24 7.90
C ALA A 85 -6.75 -22.50 9.01
N ALA A 86 -6.20 -21.36 9.42
CA ALA A 86 -6.78 -20.50 10.44
C ALA A 86 -8.19 -20.07 10.01
N ALA A 87 -9.12 -20.05 10.97
CA ALA A 87 -10.47 -19.52 10.80
C ALA A 87 -10.46 -18.15 10.08
N PRO A 88 -11.50 -17.80 9.30
CA PRO A 88 -11.46 -16.63 8.42
C PRO A 88 -11.21 -15.36 9.24
N ALA A 89 -9.98 -14.85 9.13
CA ALA A 89 -9.59 -13.59 9.74
C ALA A 89 -10.47 -12.48 9.16
N ARG A 90 -11.15 -11.72 10.03
CA ARG A 90 -11.86 -10.50 9.60
C ARG A 90 -10.80 -9.59 8.98
N SER A 91 -10.91 -9.29 7.68
CA SER A 91 -9.95 -8.45 6.99
C SER A 91 -10.59 -7.12 6.59
N ILE A 92 -9.85 -6.03 6.79
CA ILE A 92 -10.26 -4.67 6.44
C ILE A 92 -9.28 -4.14 5.40
N GLU A 93 -9.79 -3.85 4.20
CA GLU A 93 -9.01 -3.18 3.17
C GLU A 93 -9.08 -1.67 3.32
N VAL A 94 -7.95 -1.06 3.65
CA VAL A 94 -7.84 0.36 3.97
C VAL A 94 -7.49 1.16 2.73
N PHE A 95 -6.33 0.87 2.12
CA PHE A 95 -5.90 1.49 0.87
C PHE A 95 -5.81 0.46 -0.25
N GLU A 96 -6.41 0.80 -1.38
CA GLU A 96 -6.21 0.06 -2.62
C GLU A 96 -4.76 0.21 -3.10
N ARG A 97 -4.20 -0.87 -3.63
CA ARG A 97 -2.83 -0.88 -4.16
C ARG A 97 -2.75 -0.10 -5.46
N LYS A 98 -2.42 1.19 -5.35
CA LYS A 98 -2.33 2.14 -6.45
C LYS A 98 -1.11 3.06 -6.30
N GLY A 99 -0.50 3.43 -7.42
CA GLY A 99 0.69 4.29 -7.45
C GLY A 99 0.44 5.71 -6.91
N GLU A 100 1.51 6.38 -6.48
CA GLU A 100 1.47 7.77 -6.01
C GLU A 100 1.36 8.78 -7.17
N ASP A 101 0.85 9.96 -6.83
CA ASP A 101 0.61 11.06 -7.76
C ASP A 101 1.90 11.57 -8.44
N PRO A 102 1.80 12.17 -9.64
CA PRO A 102 2.94 12.75 -10.34
C PRO A 102 3.70 13.77 -9.50
N PHE A 103 2.99 14.61 -8.75
CA PHE A 103 3.61 15.67 -7.94
C PHE A 103 4.52 15.11 -6.84
N VAL A 104 4.07 14.07 -6.13
CA VAL A 104 4.85 13.38 -5.08
C VAL A 104 6.11 12.74 -5.70
N ARG A 105 5.96 12.17 -6.90
CA ARG A 105 7.07 11.57 -7.65
C ARG A 105 8.03 12.63 -8.21
N PHE A 106 7.53 13.79 -8.60
CA PHE A 106 8.32 14.91 -9.12
C PHE A 106 9.24 15.48 -8.04
N ILE A 107 8.72 15.71 -6.83
CA ILE A 107 9.54 16.17 -5.69
C ILE A 107 10.66 15.16 -5.42
N ALA A 108 10.34 13.86 -5.30
CA ALA A 108 11.35 12.83 -5.11
C ALA A 108 12.40 12.82 -6.23
N SER A 109 11.96 12.92 -7.49
CA SER A 109 12.84 12.99 -8.65
C SER A 109 13.73 14.21 -8.62
N TRP A 110 13.26 15.37 -8.15
CA TRP A 110 14.06 16.59 -8.07
C TRP A 110 15.26 16.42 -7.13
N PHE A 111 15.06 15.77 -5.98
CA PHE A 111 16.17 15.39 -5.10
C PHE A 111 17.11 14.36 -5.75
N ASP A 112 16.58 13.39 -6.48
CA ASP A 112 17.41 12.45 -7.25
C ASP A 112 18.28 13.20 -8.28
N GLN A 113 17.75 14.23 -8.95
CA GLN A 113 18.51 15.06 -9.91
C GLN A 113 19.65 15.84 -9.25
N ILE A 114 19.44 16.37 -8.04
CA ILE A 114 20.52 17.05 -7.29
C ILE A 114 21.65 16.07 -7.02
N ILE A 115 21.33 14.84 -6.59
CA ILE A 115 22.33 13.81 -6.28
C ILE A 115 23.06 13.37 -7.56
N ILE A 116 22.33 13.12 -8.65
CA ILE A 116 22.93 12.78 -9.95
C ILE A 116 23.83 13.91 -10.45
N GLY A 117 23.39 15.17 -10.30
CA GLY A 117 24.19 16.35 -10.62
C GLY A 117 25.50 16.38 -9.84
N LEU A 118 25.46 16.16 -8.52
CA LEU A 118 26.65 16.08 -7.69
C LEU A 118 27.60 14.94 -8.12
N ILE A 119 27.07 13.79 -8.53
CA ILE A 119 27.85 12.67 -9.05
C ILE A 119 28.51 13.00 -10.39
N LEU A 120 27.87 13.83 -11.21
CA LEU A 120 28.37 14.23 -12.53
C LEU A 120 29.41 15.35 -12.48
N ILE A 121 29.48 16.14 -11.39
CA ILE A 121 30.45 17.26 -11.27
C ILE A 121 31.89 16.81 -11.59
N PRO A 122 32.45 15.74 -10.99
CA PRO A 122 33.80 15.31 -11.31
C PRO A 122 33.98 14.94 -12.79
N VAL A 123 32.97 14.33 -13.41
CA VAL A 123 33.02 13.95 -14.83
C VAL A 123 33.07 15.20 -15.71
N VAL A 124 32.26 16.22 -15.38
CA VAL A 124 32.26 17.51 -16.08
C VAL A 124 33.61 18.21 -15.93
N LEU A 125 34.16 18.26 -14.71
CA LEU A 125 35.46 18.88 -14.45
C LEU A 125 36.60 18.18 -15.21
N LEU A 126 36.61 16.85 -15.24
CA LEU A 126 37.60 16.08 -15.99
C LEU A 126 37.45 16.29 -17.50
N ALA A 127 36.22 16.28 -18.01
CA ALA A 127 35.94 16.52 -19.43
C ALA A 127 36.31 17.96 -19.86
N SER A 128 36.33 18.93 -18.93
CA SER A 128 36.74 20.31 -19.22
C SER A 128 38.25 20.55 -19.25
N ILE A 129 39.10 19.60 -18.80
CA ILE A 129 40.57 19.77 -18.75
C ILE A 129 41.16 20.20 -20.12
N PRO A 130 40.78 19.59 -21.26
CA PRO A 130 41.15 20.05 -22.60
C PRO A 130 41.04 21.56 -22.82
N PHE A 131 39.92 22.15 -22.40
CA PHE A 131 39.60 23.56 -22.61
C PHE A 131 40.51 24.48 -21.77
N LEU A 132 41.01 24.00 -20.63
CA LEU A 132 41.96 24.73 -19.78
C LEU A 132 43.42 24.58 -20.26
N GLY A 133 43.75 23.46 -20.90
CA GLY A 133 45.11 23.10 -21.30
C GLY A 133 45.55 23.64 -22.66
N GLY A 134 44.72 24.46 -23.33
CA GLY A 134 45.06 25.04 -24.63
C GLY A 134 45.09 24.05 -25.79
N ILE A 135 44.57 22.83 -25.62
CA ILE A 135 44.59 21.81 -26.68
C ILE A 135 43.61 22.13 -27.83
N GLU A 136 42.81 23.18 -27.69
CA GLU A 136 41.95 23.72 -28.76
C GLU A 136 42.74 24.19 -29.97
N GLU A 137 43.98 24.66 -29.78
CA GLU A 137 44.87 25.05 -30.89
C GLU A 137 45.40 23.83 -31.67
N LEU A 138 45.37 22.64 -31.07
CA LEU A 138 45.85 21.39 -31.65
C LEU A 138 44.73 20.56 -32.31
N ALA A 139 43.47 20.97 -32.14
CA ALA A 139 42.29 20.23 -32.58
C ALA A 139 41.45 21.05 -33.56
N ASP A 140 40.64 20.36 -34.39
CA ASP A 140 39.69 21.05 -35.25
C ASP A 140 38.72 21.91 -34.41
N PRO A 141 38.45 23.18 -34.79
CA PRO A 141 37.67 24.15 -33.99
C PRO A 141 36.25 23.72 -33.56
N GLY A 142 35.72 22.62 -34.10
CA GLY A 142 34.44 22.03 -33.70
C GLY A 142 34.53 20.66 -33.03
N ALA A 143 35.68 19.98 -33.09
CA ALA A 143 35.80 18.61 -32.61
C ALA A 143 35.74 18.52 -31.08
N LEU A 144 36.43 19.41 -30.37
CA LEU A 144 36.46 19.40 -28.90
C LEU A 144 35.10 19.71 -28.25
N PRO A 145 34.33 20.74 -28.66
CA PRO A 145 33.00 20.97 -28.13
C PRO A 145 32.03 19.80 -28.39
N VAL A 146 32.09 19.19 -29.58
CA VAL A 146 31.26 18.02 -29.93
C VAL A 146 31.64 16.81 -29.08
N PHE A 147 32.93 16.53 -28.93
CA PHE A 147 33.42 15.45 -28.08
C PHE A 147 32.99 15.65 -26.63
N PHE A 148 33.18 16.85 -26.07
CA PHE A 148 32.74 17.20 -24.73
C PHE A 148 31.24 16.94 -24.55
N PHE A 149 30.41 17.48 -25.45
CA PHE A 149 28.97 17.28 -25.40
C PHE A 149 28.57 15.80 -25.47
N ALA A 150 29.20 15.03 -26.36
CA ALA A 150 28.94 13.59 -26.49
C ALA A 150 29.31 12.82 -25.23
N VAL A 151 30.47 13.12 -24.62
CA VAL A 151 30.92 12.51 -23.35
C VAL A 151 29.95 12.84 -22.22
N ILE A 152 29.53 14.10 -22.09
CA ILE A 152 28.59 14.52 -21.05
C ILE A 152 27.23 13.85 -21.24
N LEU A 153 26.69 13.83 -22.46
CA LEU A 153 25.40 13.19 -22.75
C LEU A 153 25.43 11.69 -22.43
N LEU A 154 26.50 11.01 -22.86
CA LEU A 154 26.70 9.59 -22.55
C LEU A 154 26.84 9.35 -21.04
N ALA A 155 27.62 10.18 -20.35
CA ALA A 155 27.80 10.09 -18.90
C ALA A 155 26.48 10.30 -18.15
N VAL A 156 25.68 11.31 -18.53
CA VAL A 156 24.35 11.56 -17.96
C VAL A 156 23.47 10.33 -18.12
N PHE A 157 23.42 9.74 -19.31
CA PHE A 157 22.59 8.55 -19.56
C PHE A 157 23.07 7.34 -18.75
N ILE A 158 24.37 7.06 -18.72
CA ILE A 158 24.95 5.93 -17.98
C ILE A 158 24.72 6.10 -16.48
N VAL A 159 25.04 7.28 -15.93
CA VAL A 159 24.86 7.57 -14.50
C VAL A 159 23.39 7.47 -14.14
N TRP A 160 22.49 8.02 -14.96
CA TRP A 160 21.04 7.86 -14.76
C TRP A 160 20.61 6.39 -14.71
N ALA A 161 20.97 5.62 -15.75
CA ALA A 161 20.58 4.23 -15.85
C ALA A 161 21.11 3.40 -14.67
N LEU A 162 22.37 3.57 -14.30
CA LEU A 162 22.99 2.87 -13.17
C LEU A 162 22.42 3.32 -11.83
N TYR A 163 22.28 4.63 -11.60
CA TYR A 163 21.75 5.19 -10.35
C TYR A 163 20.37 4.61 -10.03
N PHE A 164 19.44 4.70 -10.98
CA PHE A 164 18.08 4.20 -10.77
C PHE A 164 18.02 2.67 -10.75
N SER A 165 18.70 1.98 -11.66
CA SER A 165 18.62 0.51 -11.74
C SER A 165 19.23 -0.19 -10.53
N VAL A 166 20.38 0.27 -10.04
CA VAL A 166 21.06 -0.31 -8.88
C VAL A 166 20.27 -0.02 -7.60
N GLN A 167 19.88 1.23 -7.37
CA GLN A 167 19.18 1.59 -6.14
C GLN A 167 17.78 0.98 -6.08
N GLU A 168 16.99 1.11 -7.15
CA GLU A 168 15.67 0.50 -7.19
C GLU A 168 15.76 -1.03 -7.19
N GLY A 169 16.72 -1.62 -7.91
CA GLY A 169 16.90 -3.07 -7.98
C GLY A 169 17.25 -3.71 -6.64
N ILE A 170 18.09 -3.05 -5.81
CA ILE A 170 18.54 -3.59 -4.52
C ILE A 170 17.58 -3.19 -3.39
N PHE A 171 17.25 -1.90 -3.30
CA PHE A 171 16.51 -1.35 -2.15
C PHE A 171 15.02 -1.15 -2.43
N GLY A 172 14.59 -1.19 -3.69
CA GLY A 172 13.24 -0.82 -4.11
C GLY A 172 12.98 0.69 -3.99
N THR A 173 13.99 1.51 -3.69
CA THR A 173 13.84 2.96 -3.50
C THR A 173 15.12 3.67 -3.93
N THR A 174 15.05 4.98 -4.11
CA THR A 174 16.20 5.86 -4.32
C THR A 174 16.39 6.77 -3.12
N LEU A 175 17.54 7.44 -3.06
CA LEU A 175 17.81 8.42 -2.01
C LEU A 175 16.79 9.58 -2.05
N GLY A 176 16.46 10.13 -3.22
CA GLY A 176 15.47 11.19 -3.35
C GLY A 176 14.05 10.75 -2.96
N LYS A 177 13.68 9.49 -3.24
CA LYS A 177 12.40 8.89 -2.80
C LYS A 177 12.27 8.69 -1.29
N THR A 178 13.40 8.60 -0.61
CA THR A 178 13.46 8.37 0.85
C THR A 178 13.60 9.69 1.62
N ILE A 179 14.44 10.60 1.11
CA ILE A 179 14.79 11.86 1.77
C ILE A 179 13.86 12.99 1.31
N GLY A 180 13.59 13.07 0.00
CA GLY A 180 12.95 14.23 -0.62
C GLY A 180 11.48 14.46 -0.25
N ILE A 181 10.80 13.45 0.30
CA ILE A 181 9.39 13.54 0.68
C ILE A 181 9.13 13.09 2.11
N TRP A 182 10.11 13.27 3.00
CA TRP A 182 9.96 12.95 4.42
C TRP A 182 8.72 13.67 5.01
N PRO A 183 7.74 12.92 5.56
CA PRO A 183 7.87 11.59 6.16
C PRO A 183 7.38 10.41 5.30
N ALA A 184 6.90 10.64 4.08
CA ALA A 184 6.52 9.57 3.16
C ALA A 184 7.76 8.82 2.68
N ARG A 185 7.58 7.54 2.33
CA ARG A 185 8.67 6.70 1.82
C ARG A 185 8.20 6.02 0.55
N LEU A 186 8.62 6.56 -0.59
CA LEU A 186 8.26 5.98 -1.87
C LEU A 186 9.06 4.72 -2.12
N LYS A 187 8.37 3.67 -2.54
CA LYS A 187 9.00 2.39 -2.87
C LYS A 187 8.41 1.84 -4.15
N VAL A 188 9.30 1.36 -5.00
CA VAL A 188 8.98 0.70 -6.26
C VAL A 188 8.80 -0.78 -5.97
N ILE A 189 7.60 -1.26 -6.26
CA ILE A 189 7.20 -2.65 -6.09
C ILE A 189 6.64 -3.18 -7.39
N ARG A 190 6.58 -4.50 -7.52
CA ARG A 190 5.84 -5.14 -8.60
C ARG A 190 4.32 -5.05 -8.34
N LYS A 191 3.50 -5.25 -9.36
CA LYS A 191 2.02 -5.26 -9.23
C LYS A 191 1.51 -6.28 -8.19
N ASP A 192 2.19 -7.42 -8.05
CA ASP A 192 1.91 -8.45 -7.05
C ASP A 192 2.29 -8.05 -5.62
N GLY A 193 3.02 -6.94 -5.43
CA GLY A 193 3.54 -6.48 -4.13
C GLY A 193 4.93 -6.99 -3.81
N GLY A 194 5.53 -7.78 -4.70
CA GLY A 194 6.90 -8.26 -4.56
C GLY A 194 7.94 -7.17 -4.80
N LYS A 195 9.18 -7.45 -4.40
CA LYS A 195 10.33 -6.61 -4.70
C LYS A 195 10.62 -6.61 -6.20
N ILE A 196 11.08 -5.47 -6.70
CA ILE A 196 11.63 -5.35 -8.06
C ILE A 196 13.00 -6.05 -8.13
N GLY A 197 13.34 -6.59 -9.29
CA GLY A 197 14.69 -7.10 -9.57
C GLY A 197 15.44 -6.16 -10.52
N PHE A 198 16.76 -6.31 -10.60
CA PHE A 198 17.64 -5.41 -11.37
C PHE A 198 17.20 -5.21 -12.83
N GLY A 199 16.88 -6.29 -13.57
CA GLY A 199 16.49 -6.17 -14.98
C GLY A 199 15.23 -5.33 -15.21
N LYS A 200 14.21 -5.48 -14.33
CA LYS A 200 13.00 -4.65 -14.37
C LYS A 200 13.30 -3.20 -13.98
N ALA A 201 14.19 -3.00 -13.01
CA ALA A 201 14.64 -1.67 -12.61
C ALA A 201 15.40 -0.95 -13.74
N LEU A 202 16.26 -1.66 -14.47
CA LEU A 202 16.99 -1.12 -15.62
C LEU A 202 16.06 -0.75 -16.77
N LEU A 203 15.15 -1.65 -17.17
CA LEU A 203 14.14 -1.36 -18.21
C LEU A 203 13.35 -0.09 -17.86
N ARG A 204 12.93 0.01 -16.59
CA ARG A 204 12.21 1.16 -16.06
C ARG A 204 13.05 2.44 -16.04
N ALA A 205 14.35 2.35 -15.76
CA ALA A 205 15.26 3.50 -15.73
C ALA A 205 15.52 4.04 -17.15
N VAL A 206 15.76 3.14 -18.11
CA VAL A 206 16.02 3.48 -19.52
C VAL A 206 14.80 4.14 -20.16
N ILE A 207 13.61 3.54 -20.04
CA ILE A 207 12.37 4.16 -20.54
C ILE A 207 12.09 5.45 -19.75
N GLY A 208 12.33 5.40 -18.43
CA GLY A 208 12.19 6.51 -17.50
C GLY A 208 12.92 7.79 -17.92
N PHE A 209 14.08 7.65 -18.58
CA PHE A 209 14.89 8.78 -19.03
C PHE A 209 14.11 9.71 -19.97
N PHE A 210 13.30 9.15 -20.87
CA PHE A 210 12.55 9.90 -21.88
C PHE A 210 11.20 10.44 -21.41
N GLU A 211 10.71 9.99 -20.25
CA GLU A 211 9.39 10.31 -19.72
C GLU A 211 9.44 11.09 -18.39
N THR A 212 10.60 11.58 -17.97
CA THR A 212 10.73 12.45 -16.80
C THR A 212 10.39 13.91 -17.16
N ASN A 213 9.26 14.09 -17.84
CA ASN A 213 8.76 15.35 -18.36
C ASN A 213 7.21 15.36 -18.28
N LEU A 214 6.58 16.34 -18.91
CA LEU A 214 5.11 16.49 -18.89
C LEU A 214 4.38 15.27 -19.47
N ILE A 215 4.99 14.56 -20.44
CA ILE A 215 4.42 13.35 -21.04
C ILE A 215 4.26 12.27 -19.97
N GLY A 216 5.26 12.07 -19.11
CA GLY A 216 5.17 11.12 -18.01
C GLY A 216 4.04 11.45 -17.03
N ALA A 217 3.80 12.72 -16.74
CA ALA A 217 2.69 13.15 -15.89
C ALA A 217 1.32 12.81 -16.51
N ILE A 218 1.16 13.07 -17.82
CA ILE A 218 -0.06 12.74 -18.57
C ILE A 218 -0.30 11.23 -18.57
N VAL A 219 0.74 10.42 -18.79
CA VAL A 219 0.63 8.94 -18.75
C VAL A 219 0.21 8.44 -17.36
N ILE A 220 0.75 9.04 -16.29
CA ILE A 220 0.36 8.68 -14.92
C ILE A 220 -1.12 9.01 -14.66
N TRP A 221 -1.61 10.15 -15.13
CA TRP A 221 -3.02 10.50 -14.94
C TRP A 221 -3.98 9.66 -15.78
N SER A 222 -3.57 9.25 -16.98
CA SER A 222 -4.38 8.42 -17.87
C SER A 222 -4.42 6.94 -17.47
N THR A 223 -3.54 6.48 -16.59
CA THR A 223 -3.50 5.08 -16.16
C THR A 223 -4.23 4.85 -14.84
N GLY A 224 -5.08 3.81 -14.77
CA GLY A 224 -5.88 3.49 -13.57
C GLY A 224 -5.05 3.27 -12.30
N LEU A 225 -3.84 2.69 -12.44
CA LEU A 225 -2.91 2.42 -11.34
C LEU A 225 -1.86 3.52 -11.11
N ARG A 226 -1.94 4.67 -11.82
CA ARG A 226 -0.97 5.79 -11.73
C ARG A 226 0.47 5.37 -12.07
N GLN A 227 0.62 4.71 -13.21
CA GLN A 227 1.88 4.21 -13.75
C GLN A 227 2.40 5.11 -14.86
N ARG A 228 3.71 5.30 -14.95
CA ARG A 228 4.35 5.89 -16.15
C ARG A 228 4.67 4.79 -17.18
N LEU A 229 5.11 5.12 -18.39
CA LEU A 229 5.45 4.13 -19.43
C LEU A 229 6.49 3.11 -18.94
N GLY A 230 7.54 3.55 -18.27
CA GLY A 230 8.55 2.66 -17.69
C GLY A 230 8.01 1.79 -16.55
N ASP A 231 6.99 2.26 -15.81
CA ASP A 231 6.27 1.41 -14.84
C ASP A 231 5.38 0.37 -15.52
N LEU A 232 4.74 0.75 -16.63
CA LEU A 232 3.91 -0.15 -17.42
C LEU A 232 4.77 -1.26 -18.04
N ALA A 233 5.87 -0.89 -18.69
CA ALA A 233 6.81 -1.81 -19.32
C ALA A 233 7.45 -2.78 -18.31
N ALA A 234 7.84 -2.28 -17.14
CA ALA A 234 8.43 -3.12 -16.09
C ALA A 234 7.39 -3.88 -15.23
N GLY A 235 6.11 -3.54 -15.35
CA GLY A 235 5.03 -4.10 -14.51
C GLY A 235 5.16 -3.71 -13.03
N THR A 236 5.49 -2.45 -12.75
CA THR A 236 5.79 -1.93 -11.40
C THR A 236 4.88 -0.78 -10.98
N LEU A 237 4.83 -0.52 -9.68
CA LEU A 237 4.07 0.54 -9.04
C LEU A 237 4.99 1.31 -8.08
N VAL A 238 4.81 2.63 -7.98
CA VAL A 238 5.47 3.46 -6.97
C VAL A 238 4.47 3.76 -5.87
N VAL A 239 4.64 3.18 -4.69
CA VAL A 239 3.70 3.31 -3.56
C VAL A 239 4.36 4.01 -2.38
N ASP A 240 3.56 4.64 -1.51
CA ASP A 240 4.02 5.08 -0.20
C ASP A 240 4.03 3.88 0.77
N ALA A 241 5.23 3.43 1.14
CA ALA A 241 5.46 2.31 2.06
C ALA A 241 4.91 2.55 3.47
N THR A 242 4.53 3.79 3.80
CA THR A 242 3.89 4.11 5.09
C THR A 242 2.39 3.84 5.09
N LYS A 243 1.74 3.59 3.94
CA LYS A 243 0.28 3.38 3.88
C LYS A 243 -0.09 1.90 4.11
N ILE A 244 -1.18 1.68 4.85
CA ILE A 244 -1.71 0.35 5.14
C ILE A 244 -2.59 -0.15 3.99
N ARG A 245 -2.26 -1.27 3.37
CA ARG A 245 -3.13 -1.91 2.39
C ARG A 245 -4.32 -2.56 3.07
N ARG A 246 -4.04 -3.50 3.99
CA ARG A 246 -5.02 -4.39 4.60
C ARG A 246 -4.62 -4.71 6.04
N ALA A 247 -5.61 -4.84 6.91
CA ALA A 247 -5.43 -5.39 8.26
C ALA A 247 -6.24 -6.68 8.40
N GLU A 248 -5.60 -7.75 8.82
CA GLU A 248 -6.21 -9.07 9.03
C GLU A 248 -6.21 -9.38 10.53
N PHE A 249 -7.39 -9.60 11.11
CA PHE A 249 -7.56 -9.85 12.54
C PHE A 249 -7.69 -11.36 12.81
N GLY A 250 -6.76 -11.91 13.57
CA GLY A 250 -6.78 -13.26 14.11
C GLY A 250 -7.19 -13.30 15.59
N PRO A 251 -7.17 -14.48 16.23
CA PRO A 251 -7.48 -14.63 17.66
C PRO A 251 -6.45 -13.88 18.51
N GLY A 252 -6.77 -12.66 18.94
CA GLY A 252 -5.87 -11.82 19.75
C GLY A 252 -4.63 -11.30 19.01
N SER A 253 -4.58 -11.39 17.68
CA SER A 253 -3.49 -10.80 16.88
C SER A 253 -4.02 -10.04 15.68
N VAL A 254 -3.23 -9.08 15.20
CA VAL A 254 -3.49 -8.35 13.97
C VAL A 254 -2.26 -8.40 13.07
N VAL A 255 -2.47 -8.75 11.80
CA VAL A 255 -1.45 -8.68 10.76
C VAL A 255 -1.77 -7.51 9.85
N ILE A 256 -0.86 -6.54 9.79
CA ILE A 256 -1.02 -5.33 8.99
C ILE A 256 -0.09 -5.45 7.79
N GLU A 257 -0.68 -5.46 6.60
CA GLU A 257 0.03 -5.41 5.33
C GLU A 257 0.10 -3.97 4.82
N PHE A 258 1.29 -3.48 4.55
CA PHE A 258 1.54 -2.17 3.95
C PHE A 258 1.46 -2.24 2.42
N LEU A 259 1.34 -1.08 1.76
CA LEU A 259 1.30 -1.03 0.30
C LEU A 259 2.55 -1.63 -0.34
N ASP A 260 3.71 -1.55 0.31
CA ASP A 260 4.98 -2.10 -0.18
C ASP A 260 5.14 -3.62 0.01
N GLY A 261 4.08 -4.29 0.48
CA GLY A 261 4.06 -5.73 0.72
C GLY A 261 4.66 -6.15 2.07
N THR A 262 5.19 -5.22 2.87
CA THR A 262 5.67 -5.55 4.20
C THR A 262 4.49 -5.92 5.10
N ARG A 263 4.68 -6.97 5.92
CA ARG A 263 3.68 -7.44 6.88
C ARG A 263 4.24 -7.32 8.28
N LYS A 264 3.44 -6.77 9.19
CA LYS A 264 3.77 -6.67 10.61
C LYS A 264 2.66 -7.32 11.41
N GLU A 265 3.01 -8.35 12.17
CA GLU A 265 2.11 -8.97 13.14
C GLU A 265 2.27 -8.30 14.51
N MET A 266 1.15 -8.12 15.20
CA MET A 266 1.08 -7.57 16.54
C MET A 266 0.09 -8.38 17.37
N VAL A 267 0.50 -8.73 18.60
CA VAL A 267 -0.31 -9.50 19.56
C VAL A 267 -0.80 -8.60 20.70
N GLN A 268 -0.11 -7.50 20.95
CA GLN A 268 -0.50 -6.55 21.99
C GLN A 268 -0.25 -5.12 21.54
N MET A 269 -1.19 -4.22 21.83
CA MET A 269 -1.03 -2.78 21.63
C MET A 269 -0.59 -2.11 22.95
N THR A 270 0.43 -1.25 22.88
CA THR A 270 0.95 -0.46 24.01
C THR A 270 0.63 1.02 23.89
N LYS A 271 0.49 1.53 22.66
CA LYS A 271 0.15 2.93 22.41
C LYS A 271 -0.47 3.11 21.03
N GLY A 272 -1.64 3.74 20.95
CA GLY A 272 -2.25 4.22 19.72
C GLY A 272 -2.41 5.74 19.76
N VAL A 273 -1.85 6.46 18.77
CA VAL A 273 -1.98 7.91 18.64
C VAL A 273 -2.41 8.26 17.23
N ILE A 274 -3.40 9.14 17.09
CA ILE A 274 -3.75 9.78 15.82
C ILE A 274 -3.31 11.24 15.90
N THR A 275 -2.43 11.65 15.00
CA THR A 275 -2.05 13.06 14.88
C THR A 275 -2.94 13.78 13.90
N LYS A 276 -3.44 14.94 14.32
CA LYS A 276 -4.30 15.81 13.50
C LYS A 276 -3.55 17.10 13.16
N TRP A 277 -3.86 17.64 11.99
CA TRP A 277 -3.47 18.98 11.57
C TRP A 277 -4.71 19.72 11.07
N LEU A 278 -5.03 20.87 11.68
CA LEU A 278 -6.26 21.64 11.41
C LEU A 278 -7.54 20.77 11.43
N GLY A 279 -7.64 19.86 12.39
CA GLY A 279 -8.78 18.93 12.52
C GLY A 279 -8.71 17.68 11.63
N VAL A 280 -7.84 17.65 10.63
CA VAL A 280 -7.71 16.52 9.68
C VAL A 280 -6.68 15.50 10.19
N PRO A 281 -7.03 14.21 10.30
CA PRO A 281 -6.09 13.16 10.70
C PRO A 281 -5.02 12.93 9.62
N GLN A 282 -3.75 13.03 10.04
CA GLN A 282 -2.58 12.92 9.15
C GLN A 282 -1.85 11.60 9.34
N TRP A 283 -1.64 11.19 10.60
CA TRP A 283 -0.90 9.98 10.95
C TRP A 283 -1.60 9.16 12.01
N MET A 284 -1.49 7.85 11.88
CA MET A 284 -1.85 6.88 12.91
C MET A 284 -0.58 6.15 13.33
N ILE A 285 -0.13 6.37 14.56
CA ILE A 285 1.06 5.74 15.13
C ILE A 285 0.61 4.70 16.13
N VAL A 286 1.00 3.44 15.87
CA VAL A 286 0.73 2.31 16.75
C VAL A 286 2.05 1.73 17.23
N ARG A 287 2.10 1.43 18.53
CA ARG A 287 3.20 0.71 19.18
C ARG A 287 2.62 -0.50 19.88
N GLY A 288 3.34 -1.60 19.85
CA GLY A 288 2.91 -2.87 20.42
C GLY A 288 4.02 -3.89 20.50
N LEU A 289 3.65 -5.13 20.76
CA LEU A 289 4.54 -6.29 20.81
C LEU A 289 4.12 -7.31 19.76
N ASP A 290 5.11 -7.96 19.13
CA ASP A 290 4.86 -9.15 18.29
C ASP A 290 4.75 -10.42 19.16
N LYS A 291 4.54 -11.58 18.50
CA LYS A 291 4.51 -12.90 19.15
C LYS A 291 5.78 -13.24 19.94
N GLN A 292 6.90 -12.60 19.61
CA GLN A 292 8.21 -12.85 20.22
C GLN A 292 8.51 -11.83 21.34
N GLY A 293 7.55 -10.99 21.70
CA GLY A 293 7.74 -9.94 22.70
C GLY A 293 8.61 -8.77 22.23
N ARG A 294 8.90 -8.67 20.93
CA ARG A 294 9.69 -7.56 20.37
C ARG A 294 8.80 -6.35 20.16
N LYS A 295 9.34 -5.16 20.46
CA LYS A 295 8.65 -3.89 20.25
C LYS A 295 8.45 -3.63 18.76
N VAL A 296 7.20 -3.62 18.32
CA VAL A 296 6.81 -3.23 16.96
C VAL A 296 6.24 -1.82 17.00
N LYS A 297 6.80 -0.94 16.16
CA LYS A 297 6.25 0.38 15.87
C LYS A 297 5.91 0.45 14.39
N PHE A 298 4.73 0.96 14.09
CA PHE A 298 4.40 1.40 12.75
C PHE A 298 3.64 2.72 12.79
N GLY A 299 3.95 3.58 11.83
CA GLY A 299 3.22 4.80 11.56
C GLY A 299 2.57 4.65 10.20
N ALA A 300 1.27 4.88 10.14
CA ALA A 300 0.48 4.83 8.93
C ALA A 300 0.02 6.24 8.55
N ARG A 301 0.36 6.66 7.33
CA ARG A 301 -0.16 7.91 6.79
C ARG A 301 -1.63 7.72 6.43
N ILE A 302 -2.48 8.62 6.92
CA ILE A 302 -3.95 8.53 6.80
C ILE A 302 -4.43 9.20 5.51
N THR A 303 -3.87 10.35 5.16
CA THR A 303 -4.38 11.17 4.06
C THR A 303 -3.48 11.11 2.83
N ARG A 304 -4.12 10.88 1.68
CA ARG A 304 -3.60 11.16 0.34
C ARG A 304 -3.84 12.64 0.06
N GLY A 305 -2.93 13.33 -0.62
CA GLY A 305 -3.20 14.71 -1.03
C GLY A 305 -4.56 14.83 -1.76
N VAL A 306 -5.35 15.83 -1.36
CA VAL A 306 -6.54 16.41 -2.03
C VAL A 306 -7.83 15.57 -2.16
N THR A 307 -7.92 14.32 -1.70
CA THR A 307 -9.24 13.62 -1.60
C THR A 307 -9.48 13.04 -0.21
N VAL A 308 -10.27 13.76 0.58
CA VAL A 308 -10.41 13.58 2.04
C VAL A 308 -11.42 12.49 2.43
N PHE A 309 -12.54 12.35 1.70
CA PHE A 309 -13.73 11.68 2.24
C PHE A 309 -13.70 10.14 2.26
N SER A 310 -13.16 9.46 1.24
CA SER A 310 -13.24 7.98 1.18
C SER A 310 -12.23 7.29 2.12
N ALA A 311 -11.02 7.84 2.24
CA ALA A 311 -9.95 7.27 3.07
C ALA A 311 -10.22 7.45 4.57
N GLU A 312 -10.83 8.56 4.98
CA GLU A 312 -11.16 8.81 6.39
C GLU A 312 -12.11 7.76 6.96
N SER A 313 -13.11 7.33 6.19
CA SER A 313 -14.08 6.31 6.63
C SER A 313 -13.42 4.96 6.93
N LYS A 314 -12.54 4.48 6.04
CA LYS A 314 -11.85 3.18 6.18
C LYS A 314 -10.79 3.20 7.28
N VAL A 315 -10.09 4.31 7.45
CA VAL A 315 -9.14 4.48 8.57
C VAL A 315 -9.89 4.57 9.90
N GLY A 316 -11.06 5.20 9.93
CA GLY A 316 -11.97 5.17 11.08
C GLY A 316 -12.41 3.75 11.44
N GLN A 317 -12.82 2.95 10.45
CA GLN A 317 -13.15 1.54 10.67
C GLN A 317 -11.96 0.73 11.19
N LEU A 318 -10.76 0.95 10.65
CA LEU A 318 -9.55 0.30 11.14
C LEU A 318 -9.25 0.70 12.60
N ARG A 319 -9.38 1.99 12.94
CA ARG A 319 -9.21 2.48 14.31
C ARG A 319 -10.17 1.75 15.26
N LEU A 320 -11.47 1.76 14.96
CA LEU A 320 -12.48 1.11 15.79
C LEU A 320 -12.23 -0.40 15.94
N ALA A 321 -11.80 -1.07 14.86
CA ALA A 321 -11.45 -2.48 14.91
C ALA A 321 -10.23 -2.75 15.80
N LEU A 322 -9.21 -1.90 15.76
CA LEU A 322 -8.03 -2.00 16.64
C LEU A 322 -8.39 -1.71 18.11
N GLU A 323 -9.20 -0.68 18.37
CA GLU A 323 -9.69 -0.35 19.71
C GLU A 323 -10.51 -1.51 20.29
N GLY A 324 -11.38 -2.12 19.48
CA GLY A 324 -12.17 -3.29 19.87
C GLY A 324 -11.34 -4.55 20.08
N ALA A 325 -10.33 -4.80 19.25
CA ALA A 325 -9.50 -6.00 19.35
C ALA A 325 -8.52 -5.98 20.53
N PHE A 326 -8.00 -4.81 20.90
CA PHE A 326 -6.98 -4.67 21.95
C PHE A 326 -7.47 -3.95 23.22
N HIS A 327 -8.74 -3.55 23.26
CA HIS A 327 -9.35 -2.77 24.35
C HIS A 327 -8.52 -1.54 24.77
N PHE A 328 -7.90 -0.87 23.78
CA PHE A 328 -7.00 0.25 24.01
C PHE A 328 -7.41 1.44 23.14
N PRO A 329 -7.85 2.56 23.74
CA PRO A 329 -8.36 3.71 22.98
C PRO A 329 -7.22 4.51 22.33
N PHE A 330 -7.45 5.02 21.12
CA PHE A 330 -6.51 5.93 20.49
C PHE A 330 -6.59 7.33 21.09
N LYS A 331 -5.43 7.93 21.37
CA LYS A 331 -5.33 9.33 21.78
C LYS A 331 -5.18 10.23 20.55
N GLU A 332 -5.96 11.29 20.49
CA GLU A 332 -5.81 12.33 19.47
C GLU A 332 -4.83 13.40 19.95
N VAL A 333 -3.89 13.78 19.09
CA VAL A 333 -2.85 14.76 19.40
C VAL A 333 -2.75 15.77 18.26
N LEU A 334 -2.70 17.06 18.58
CA LEU A 334 -2.47 18.13 17.61
C LEU A 334 -0.96 18.38 17.42
N GLU A 335 -0.51 18.50 16.17
CA GLU A 335 0.90 18.80 15.85
C GLU A 335 1.23 20.30 15.98
N TRP A 336 1.32 20.80 17.21
CA TRP A 336 1.61 22.22 17.51
C TRP A 336 2.91 22.74 16.90
N TRP A 337 3.94 21.90 16.80
CA TRP A 337 5.24 22.28 16.26
C TRP A 337 5.15 22.78 14.80
N ARG A 338 4.22 22.26 13.99
CA ARG A 338 4.01 22.75 12.62
C ARG A 338 3.42 24.15 12.58
N ILE A 339 2.52 24.46 13.51
CA ILE A 339 1.94 25.79 13.66
C ILE A 339 3.06 26.76 14.06
N ALA A 340 3.86 26.39 15.05
CA ALA A 340 5.02 27.19 15.48
C ALA A 340 6.01 27.44 14.32
N LEU A 341 6.27 26.42 13.48
CA LEU A 341 7.17 26.53 12.34
C LEU A 341 6.61 27.46 11.24
N ILE A 342 5.31 27.36 10.91
CA ILE A 342 4.66 28.26 9.94
C ILE A 342 4.65 29.70 10.46
N VAL A 343 4.27 29.90 11.72
CA VAL A 343 4.28 31.23 12.35
C VAL A 343 5.70 31.80 12.35
N GLY A 344 6.70 30.98 12.68
CA GLY A 344 8.11 31.36 12.62
C GLY A 344 8.57 31.76 11.21
N LEU A 345 8.19 31.00 10.18
CA LEU A 345 8.50 31.32 8.78
C LEU A 345 7.81 32.60 8.31
N LEU A 346 6.55 32.81 8.67
CA LEU A 346 5.81 34.04 8.34
C LEU A 346 6.45 35.26 9.03
N PHE A 347 6.83 35.11 10.30
CA PHE A 347 7.54 36.14 11.05
C PHE A 347 8.90 36.46 10.42
N PHE A 348 9.68 35.43 10.08
CA PHE A 348 10.97 35.60 9.39
C PHE A 348 10.80 36.27 8.02
N GLY A 349 9.82 35.85 7.23
CA GLY A 349 9.49 36.47 5.94
C GLY A 349 9.11 37.95 6.09
N ALA A 350 8.30 38.29 7.10
CA ALA A 350 7.95 39.67 7.42
C ALA A 350 9.17 40.51 7.82
N LEU A 351 10.10 39.95 8.61
CA LEU A 351 11.37 40.59 8.95
C LEU A 351 12.24 40.85 7.71
N CYS A 352 12.36 39.87 6.81
CA CYS A 352 13.11 40.04 5.56
C CYS A 352 12.49 41.14 4.68
N LEU A 353 11.16 41.17 4.54
CA LEU A 353 10.46 42.22 3.79
C LEU A 353 10.65 43.61 4.43
N GLY A 354 10.60 43.70 5.77
CA GLY A 354 10.88 44.92 6.50
C GLY A 354 12.32 45.41 6.29
N ALA A 355 13.31 44.52 6.36
CA ALA A 355 14.72 44.85 6.12
C ALA A 355 14.95 45.35 4.68
N VAL A 356 14.35 44.72 3.67
CA VAL A 356 14.39 45.16 2.26
C VAL A 356 13.75 46.54 2.08
N SER A 357 12.73 46.87 2.86
CA SER A 357 12.05 48.17 2.80
C SER A 357 12.86 49.32 3.43
N ILE A 358 13.83 49.01 4.30
CA ILE A 358 14.72 49.99 4.97
C ILE A 358 16.01 50.21 4.17
N LEU A 359 16.41 49.27 3.30
CA LEU A 359 17.60 49.36 2.44
C LEU A 359 17.69 50.62 1.56
N PRO A 360 16.60 51.18 0.97
CA PRO A 360 16.67 52.42 0.19
C PRO A 360 17.06 53.66 1.00
N SER A 361 16.96 53.61 2.34
CA SER A 361 17.27 54.75 3.23
C SER A 361 18.75 54.87 3.59
N LEU A 362 19.58 53.86 3.27
CA LEU A 362 21.00 53.80 3.63
C LEU A 362 21.96 54.06 2.46
N SER A 363 21.45 54.34 1.24
CA SER A 363 22.27 54.46 0.02
C SER A 363 22.26 55.84 -0.65
N TYR A 364 22.01 56.93 0.08
CA TYR A 364 22.22 58.29 -0.45
C TYR A 364 22.87 59.24 0.58
N PRO A 365 24.20 59.23 0.73
CA PRO A 365 24.90 60.45 1.09
C PRO A 365 24.98 61.34 -0.18
N ARG A 366 24.37 62.54 -0.10
CA ARG A 366 24.59 63.62 -1.06
C ARG A 366 25.97 64.24 -0.88
#